data_AF-A0A3M1ERK5-F1
#
_entry.id   AF-A0A3M1ERK5-F1
#
_cell.length_a   1.000
_cell.length_b   1.000
_cell.length_c   1.000
_cell.angle_alpha   90.00
_cell.angle_beta   90.00
_cell.angle_gamma   90.00
#
_symmetry.space_group_name_H-M   'P 1'
#
loop_
_entity.id
_entity.type
_entity.pdbx_description
1 polymer ?
#
loop_
_entity_poly.entity_id
_entity_poly.type
_entity_poly.pdbx_seq_one_letter_code
_entity_poly.pdbx_strand_id
1 'polypeptide(L)'
;MPRVFDVIEYPNEMKDRLVQRFPEDGPGHFKIGSQVIVRTGQAAVFFRDGKALDTFGPGRHTITTANIPLLTNLLGRAAFGGDNPFTAEVYFVSTREMTSVGWGTRQPIALQTPGQGLGWLLLGAHGTFGVQVTDPQTFVGRFVGAQGAFDMRRIKERLVNAIVQSATDWFAEVNPGSLMKAQSLLDEMAAAIEVKAQDQFGALGLVLKNITIGGLSPLETSAEKLKTMGLLDAQMYMQLKALETLEKSSQGGGGGMAGAGMGLGAGMGMGATMSQMMAGIMGGQQQQGQGQQQAQEAPAAVPEIMTLVEAAEYLKVAVEDVMAMIESGDLKAKKIGSQYRISKKAIDEYLMS
;
A
#
# COMPACT_ATOMS: atom_id res chain seq x y z
N MET A 1 31.42 -4.78 -43.88
CA MET A 1 30.35 -4.71 -44.91
C MET A 1 29.19 -3.90 -44.34
N PRO A 2 28.63 -2.93 -45.07
CA PRO A 2 27.43 -2.23 -44.62
C PRO A 2 26.27 -3.23 -44.50
N ARG A 3 25.58 -3.26 -43.36
CA ARG A 3 24.41 -4.14 -43.17
C ARG A 3 23.26 -3.61 -44.03
N VAL A 4 22.83 -4.41 -44.99
CA VAL A 4 21.72 -4.07 -45.90
C VAL A 4 20.38 -4.25 -45.20
N PHE A 5 20.26 -5.22 -44.29
CA PHE A 5 19.10 -5.45 -43.44
C PHE A 5 19.51 -5.65 -41.98
N ASP A 6 18.67 -5.19 -41.06
CA ASP A 6 18.87 -5.38 -39.63
C ASP A 6 18.17 -6.66 -39.17
N VAL A 7 18.83 -7.39 -38.27
CA VAL A 7 18.22 -8.50 -37.53
C VAL A 7 17.91 -7.97 -36.14
N ILE A 8 16.62 -7.92 -35.83
CA ILE A 8 16.08 -7.44 -34.56
C ILE A 8 15.67 -8.67 -33.76
N GLU A 9 16.43 -9.00 -32.73
CA GLU A 9 16.14 -10.12 -31.84
C GLU A 9 16.56 -9.82 -30.41
N TYR A 10 15.88 -10.43 -29.45
CA TYR A 10 16.31 -10.46 -28.06
C TYR A 10 16.55 -11.92 -27.62
N PRO A 11 17.81 -12.40 -27.63
CA PRO A 11 18.12 -13.82 -27.44
C PRO A 11 17.98 -14.28 -25.99
N ASN A 12 17.96 -13.38 -25.02
CA ASN A 12 17.79 -13.72 -23.61
C ASN A 12 16.32 -14.11 -23.33
N GLU A 13 16.13 -15.21 -22.60
CA GLU A 13 14.83 -15.80 -22.29
C GLU A 13 13.92 -14.97 -21.36
N MET A 14 14.35 -13.76 -20.97
CA MET A 14 13.57 -12.85 -20.12
C MET A 14 13.08 -13.52 -18.82
N LYS A 15 13.99 -14.19 -18.09
CA LYS A 15 13.65 -14.91 -16.85
C LYS A 15 13.13 -13.98 -15.75
N ASP A 16 13.79 -12.83 -15.57
CA ASP A 16 13.46 -11.84 -14.53
C ASP A 16 12.86 -10.54 -15.09
N ARG A 17 12.75 -10.43 -16.43
CA ARG A 17 12.24 -9.25 -17.13
C ARG A 17 10.90 -9.57 -17.77
N LEU A 18 9.96 -8.64 -17.69
CA LEU A 18 8.69 -8.73 -18.42
C LEU A 18 8.80 -8.08 -19.78
N VAL A 19 9.55 -6.99 -19.90
CA VAL A 19 9.74 -6.27 -21.15
C VAL A 19 11.18 -5.82 -21.32
N GLN A 20 11.66 -5.91 -22.55
CA GLN A 20 12.91 -5.30 -23.01
C GLN A 20 12.73 -4.59 -24.35
N ARG A 21 13.16 -3.33 -24.44
CA ARG A 21 13.24 -2.57 -25.68
C ARG A 21 14.51 -2.92 -26.46
N PHE A 22 14.37 -2.94 -27.78
CA PHE A 22 15.44 -2.94 -28.75
C PHE A 22 15.25 -1.79 -29.75
N PRO A 23 16.27 -0.95 -29.99
CA PRO A 23 17.56 -0.91 -29.29
C PRO A 23 17.45 -0.46 -27.83
N GLU A 24 18.47 -0.77 -27.02
CA GLU A 24 18.44 -0.46 -25.58
C GLU A 24 18.60 1.05 -25.31
N ASP A 25 19.45 1.74 -26.08
CA ASP A 25 19.82 3.14 -25.86
C ASP A 25 18.81 4.16 -26.39
N GLY A 26 17.82 3.74 -27.18
CA GLY A 26 16.85 4.64 -27.76
C GLY A 26 16.21 4.10 -29.03
N PRO A 27 15.43 4.95 -29.73
CA PRO A 27 14.88 4.62 -31.02
C PRO A 27 15.96 4.25 -32.04
N GLY A 28 15.82 3.08 -32.66
CA GLY A 28 16.72 2.59 -33.69
C GLY A 28 16.32 3.09 -35.07
N HIS A 29 17.28 3.16 -35.98
CA HIS A 29 17.00 3.34 -37.41
C HIS A 29 16.87 1.97 -38.06
N PHE A 30 15.65 1.56 -38.39
CA PHE A 30 15.40 0.30 -39.06
C PHE A 30 15.08 0.52 -40.53
N LYS A 31 15.54 -0.42 -41.37
CA LYS A 31 15.20 -0.46 -42.79
C LYS A 31 13.95 -1.32 -43.03
N ILE A 32 13.20 -0.96 -44.07
CA ILE A 32 12.14 -1.83 -44.59
C ILE A 32 12.79 -3.12 -45.10
N GLY A 33 12.19 -4.27 -44.80
CA GLY A 33 12.76 -5.59 -45.10
C GLY A 33 13.62 -6.20 -43.98
N SER A 34 13.92 -5.43 -42.93
CA SER A 34 14.59 -5.96 -41.73
C SER A 34 13.78 -7.07 -41.06
N GLN A 35 14.47 -8.03 -40.45
CA GLN A 35 13.88 -9.23 -39.86
C GLN A 35 13.73 -9.07 -38.35
N VAL A 36 12.52 -9.29 -37.83
CA VAL A 36 12.23 -9.41 -36.40
C VAL A 36 12.10 -10.89 -36.07
N ILE A 37 13.00 -11.39 -35.22
CA ILE A 37 13.00 -12.79 -34.79
C ILE A 37 12.47 -12.83 -33.36
N VAL A 38 11.29 -13.43 -33.19
CA VAL A 38 10.61 -13.59 -31.91
C VAL A 38 10.76 -15.04 -31.46
N ARG A 39 11.29 -15.25 -30.26
CA ARG A 39 11.45 -16.62 -29.71
C ARG A 39 10.15 -17.10 -29.08
N THR A 40 10.05 -18.41 -28.87
CA THR A 40 8.94 -19.01 -28.13
C THR A 40 8.88 -18.46 -26.70
N GLY A 41 7.69 -18.13 -26.21
CA GLY A 41 7.51 -17.47 -24.90
C GLY A 41 7.80 -15.97 -24.91
N GLN A 42 7.94 -15.38 -26.10
CA GLN A 42 8.05 -13.94 -26.28
C GLN A 42 6.98 -13.47 -27.29
N ALA A 43 6.64 -12.19 -27.20
CA ALA A 43 5.97 -11.43 -28.23
C ALA A 43 6.79 -10.17 -28.51
N ALA A 44 6.72 -9.61 -29.71
CA ALA A 44 7.40 -8.35 -30.05
C ALA A 44 6.38 -7.30 -30.44
N VAL A 45 6.33 -6.19 -29.73
CA VAL A 45 5.46 -5.05 -30.06
C VAL A 45 6.29 -4.01 -30.79
N PHE A 46 5.87 -3.69 -32.02
CA PHE A 46 6.54 -2.69 -32.85
C PHE A 46 5.97 -1.31 -32.55
N PHE A 47 6.85 -0.39 -32.15
CA PHE A 47 6.53 0.98 -31.81
C PHE A 47 7.20 1.96 -32.78
N ARG A 48 6.45 3.00 -33.11
CA ARG A 48 6.95 4.12 -33.90
C ARG A 48 6.22 5.39 -33.51
N ASP A 49 6.95 6.50 -33.41
CA ASP A 49 6.39 7.83 -33.11
C ASP A 49 5.48 7.81 -31.85
N GLY A 50 5.85 6.99 -30.85
CA GLY A 50 5.10 6.81 -29.61
C GLY A 50 3.82 5.97 -29.71
N LYS A 51 3.57 5.31 -30.85
CA LYS A 51 2.40 4.46 -31.08
C LYS A 51 2.82 3.01 -31.33
N ALA A 52 2.12 2.08 -30.68
CA ALA A 52 2.18 0.66 -31.06
C ALA A 52 1.49 0.50 -32.42
N LEU A 53 2.20 -0.06 -33.40
CA LEU A 53 1.64 -0.29 -34.73
C LEU A 53 1.23 -1.74 -34.96
N ASP A 54 1.93 -2.70 -34.35
CA ASP A 54 1.59 -4.12 -34.43
C ASP A 54 2.25 -4.96 -33.33
N THR A 55 1.78 -6.19 -33.14
CA THR A 55 2.35 -7.19 -32.24
C THR A 55 2.63 -8.51 -32.98
N PHE A 56 3.88 -8.95 -32.94
CA PHE A 56 4.33 -10.19 -33.55
C PHE A 56 4.43 -11.32 -32.52
N GLY A 57 3.85 -12.48 -32.83
CA GLY A 57 4.03 -13.72 -32.07
C GLY A 57 5.36 -14.43 -32.38
N PRO A 58 5.61 -15.61 -31.78
CA PRO A 58 6.82 -16.40 -32.02
C PRO A 58 7.02 -16.72 -33.52
N GLY A 59 8.26 -16.55 -34.01
CA GLY A 59 8.60 -16.78 -35.41
C GLY A 59 9.51 -15.69 -36.01
N ARG A 60 9.75 -15.80 -37.32
CA ARG A 60 10.47 -14.79 -38.09
C ARG A 60 9.47 -13.92 -38.84
N HIS A 61 9.58 -12.61 -38.65
CA HIS A 61 8.70 -11.62 -39.24
C HIS A 61 9.53 -10.61 -40.02
N THR A 62 9.05 -10.22 -41.19
CA THR A 62 9.72 -9.17 -41.99
C THR A 62 9.00 -7.85 -41.78
N ILE A 63 9.72 -6.77 -41.47
CA ILE A 63 9.14 -5.43 -41.39
C ILE A 63 8.77 -4.97 -42.79
N THR A 64 7.48 -5.05 -43.10
CA THR A 64 6.90 -4.59 -44.37
C THR A 64 5.61 -3.83 -44.10
N THR A 65 5.20 -3.01 -45.05
CA THR A 65 3.88 -2.35 -45.05
C THR A 65 2.72 -3.33 -45.09
N ALA A 66 2.94 -4.53 -45.64
CA ALA A 66 1.95 -5.62 -45.65
C ALA A 66 1.76 -6.23 -44.26
N ASN A 67 2.84 -6.36 -43.48
CA ASN A 67 2.80 -6.94 -42.13
C ASN A 67 2.51 -5.93 -41.03
N ILE A 68 2.53 -4.62 -41.33
CA ILE A 68 2.10 -3.57 -40.40
C ILE A 68 1.22 -2.61 -41.21
N PRO A 69 -0.10 -2.85 -41.31
CA PRO A 69 -0.98 -2.07 -42.17
C PRO A 69 -0.95 -0.55 -41.87
N LEU A 70 -0.74 -0.19 -40.59
CA LEU A 70 -0.58 1.19 -40.14
C LEU A 70 0.70 1.88 -40.68
N LEU A 71 1.73 1.13 -41.08
CA LEU A 71 2.91 1.69 -41.76
C LEU A 71 2.57 2.21 -43.16
N THR A 72 1.61 1.61 -43.85
CA THR A 72 1.23 1.99 -45.23
C THR A 72 0.70 3.43 -45.30
N ASN A 73 -0.16 3.81 -44.35
CA ASN A 73 -0.71 5.17 -44.28
C ASN A 73 0.35 6.21 -43.92
N LEU A 74 1.39 5.82 -43.19
CA LEU A 74 2.47 6.71 -42.75
C LEU A 74 3.55 6.88 -43.81
N LEU A 75 3.89 5.80 -44.52
CA LEU A 75 4.86 5.81 -45.63
C LEU A 75 4.26 6.39 -46.92
N GLY A 76 2.94 6.27 -47.13
CA GLY A 76 2.25 6.89 -48.26
C GLY A 76 2.34 8.42 -48.30
N ARG A 77 2.57 9.08 -47.15
CA ARG A 77 2.86 10.53 -47.07
C ARG A 77 4.34 10.86 -47.31
N ALA A 78 5.23 9.89 -47.17
CA ALA A 78 6.68 10.02 -47.34
C ALA A 78 7.15 9.27 -48.61
N ALA A 79 6.31 9.28 -49.66
CA ALA A 79 6.69 8.75 -50.95
C ALA A 79 7.94 9.48 -51.48
N PHE A 80 8.74 8.75 -52.27
CA PHE A 80 9.99 9.13 -52.95
C PHE A 80 11.30 8.91 -52.17
N GLY A 81 11.77 7.66 -52.20
CA GLY A 81 13.18 7.32 -51.94
C GLY A 81 13.37 5.87 -51.50
N GLY A 82 13.91 5.02 -52.38
CA GLY A 82 14.32 3.67 -52.02
C GLY A 82 15.36 3.70 -50.89
N ASP A 83 15.23 2.79 -49.93
CA ASP A 83 16.01 2.72 -48.68
C ASP A 83 15.80 3.90 -47.72
N ASN A 84 14.56 4.11 -47.25
CA ASN A 84 14.31 5.12 -46.21
C ASN A 84 14.37 4.48 -44.81
N PRO A 85 15.49 4.62 -44.07
CA PRO A 85 15.54 4.21 -42.67
C PRO A 85 14.55 5.04 -41.86
N PHE A 86 13.76 4.38 -41.03
CA PHE A 86 12.82 5.04 -40.13
C PHE A 86 13.18 4.77 -38.68
N THR A 87 12.83 5.73 -37.83
CA THR A 87 13.05 5.62 -36.39
C THR A 87 11.93 4.79 -35.75
N ALA A 88 12.29 3.71 -35.08
CA ALA A 88 11.34 2.81 -34.44
C ALA A 88 11.99 2.02 -33.29
N GLU A 89 11.13 1.43 -32.48
CA GLU A 89 11.49 0.65 -31.29
C GLU A 89 10.74 -0.67 -31.33
N VAL A 90 11.37 -1.75 -30.89
CA VAL A 90 10.71 -3.06 -30.75
C VAL A 90 10.79 -3.47 -29.29
N TYR A 91 9.64 -3.70 -28.67
CA TYR A 91 9.56 -4.17 -27.29
C TYR A 91 9.30 -5.66 -27.28
N PHE A 92 10.28 -6.44 -26.83
CA PHE A 92 10.12 -7.85 -26.55
C PHE A 92 9.46 -8.03 -25.18
N VAL A 93 8.35 -8.74 -25.15
CA VAL A 93 7.51 -8.98 -23.98
C VAL A 93 7.49 -10.46 -23.67
N SER A 94 7.73 -10.84 -22.41
CA SER A 94 7.65 -12.22 -21.98
C SER A 94 6.18 -12.65 -21.92
N THR A 95 5.84 -13.66 -22.70
CA THR A 95 4.51 -14.31 -22.68
C THR A 95 4.53 -15.62 -21.90
N ARG A 96 5.60 -15.87 -21.15
CA ARG A 96 5.70 -17.05 -20.27
C ARG A 96 4.79 -16.87 -19.06
N GLU A 97 4.21 -17.98 -18.62
CA GLU A 97 3.52 -18.02 -17.33
C GLU A 97 4.56 -17.98 -16.20
N MET A 98 4.35 -17.08 -15.26
CA MET A 98 5.06 -17.04 -13.99
C MET A 98 4.18 -17.73 -12.95
N THR A 99 4.50 -18.99 -12.66
CA THR A 99 3.61 -19.92 -11.95
C THR A 99 3.56 -19.73 -10.43
N SER A 100 4.57 -19.11 -9.82
CA SER A 100 4.78 -19.17 -8.37
C SER A 100 5.10 -17.80 -7.76
N VAL A 101 4.28 -16.80 -8.10
CA VAL A 101 4.43 -15.47 -7.51
C VAL A 101 3.77 -15.45 -6.13
N GLY A 102 4.58 -15.33 -5.07
CA GLY A 102 4.07 -15.25 -3.70
C GLY A 102 3.30 -13.95 -3.42
N TRP A 103 2.14 -14.08 -2.77
CA TRP A 103 1.31 -12.99 -2.29
C TRP A 103 0.97 -13.16 -0.79
N GLY A 104 0.61 -12.06 -0.14
CA GLY A 104 0.14 -12.10 1.24
C GLY A 104 -0.40 -10.75 1.71
N THR A 105 -1.23 -10.79 2.73
CA THR A 105 -1.86 -9.62 3.33
C THR A 105 -0.84 -8.85 4.17
N ARG A 106 -0.62 -7.57 3.85
CA ARG A 106 0.19 -6.66 4.69
C ARG A 106 -0.60 -6.14 5.90
N GLN A 107 -1.88 -5.86 5.67
CA GLN A 107 -2.82 -5.47 6.72
C GLN A 107 -3.66 -6.70 7.11
N PRO A 108 -3.95 -6.89 8.41
CA PRO A 108 -4.77 -8.00 8.85
C PRO A 108 -6.19 -7.88 8.30
N ILE A 109 -6.76 -9.02 7.88
CA ILE A 109 -8.17 -9.13 7.54
C ILE A 109 -8.95 -9.41 8.84
N ALA A 110 -9.99 -8.63 9.09
CA ALA A 110 -10.85 -8.83 10.24
C ALA A 110 -11.94 -9.86 9.93
N LEU A 111 -11.96 -10.95 10.68
CA LEU A 111 -13.01 -11.96 10.65
C LEU A 111 -13.89 -11.81 11.89
N GLN A 112 -15.20 -11.70 11.71
CA GLN A 112 -16.14 -11.73 12.81
C GLN A 112 -16.25 -13.16 13.36
N THR A 113 -16.18 -13.32 14.68
CA THR A 113 -16.31 -14.62 15.36
C THR A 113 -17.31 -14.53 16.50
N PRO A 114 -18.63 -14.54 16.19
CA PRO A 114 -19.67 -14.38 17.20
C PRO A 114 -19.57 -15.44 18.30
N GLY A 115 -19.64 -15.00 19.56
CA GLY A 115 -19.60 -15.91 20.72
C GLY A 115 -18.24 -16.50 21.06
N GLN A 116 -17.15 -16.06 20.39
CA GLN A 116 -15.79 -16.52 20.66
C GLN A 116 -14.85 -15.35 20.94
N GLY A 117 -14.05 -15.46 22.01
CA GLY A 117 -13.03 -14.46 22.37
C GLY A 117 -13.59 -13.04 22.45
N LEU A 118 -12.99 -12.13 21.67
CA LEU A 118 -13.39 -10.71 21.58
C LEU A 118 -14.47 -10.45 20.52
N GLY A 119 -15.08 -11.49 19.93
CA GLY A 119 -16.05 -11.36 18.85
C GLY A 119 -15.44 -11.13 17.47
N TRP A 120 -14.12 -10.97 17.40
CA TRP A 120 -13.34 -10.77 16.17
C TRP A 120 -12.01 -11.51 16.25
N LEU A 121 -11.51 -11.89 15.09
CA LEU A 121 -10.20 -12.50 14.90
C LEU A 121 -9.49 -11.81 13.73
N LEU A 122 -8.26 -11.35 13.96
CA LEU A 122 -7.41 -10.80 12.90
C LEU A 122 -6.66 -11.93 12.21
N LEU A 123 -6.75 -11.99 10.89
CA LEU A 123 -6.16 -13.03 10.05
C LEU A 123 -5.15 -12.46 9.07
N GLY A 124 -4.08 -13.21 8.86
CA GLY A 124 -3.20 -13.07 7.71
C GLY A 124 -3.55 -14.12 6.67
N ALA A 125 -3.69 -13.72 5.40
CA ALA A 125 -3.83 -14.64 4.27
C ALA A 125 -2.58 -14.58 3.40
N HIS A 126 -2.18 -15.71 2.86
CA HIS A 126 -0.99 -15.83 2.03
C HIS A 126 -1.13 -16.98 1.05
N GLY A 127 -0.30 -16.96 0.00
CA GLY A 127 -0.28 -18.02 -1.00
C GLY A 127 0.58 -17.67 -2.19
N THR A 128 0.28 -18.29 -3.32
CA THR A 128 0.95 -18.06 -4.60
C THR A 128 -0.07 -17.87 -5.71
N PHE A 129 0.30 -17.14 -6.76
CA PHE A 129 -0.52 -17.00 -7.95
C PHE A 129 0.32 -17.11 -9.23
N GLY A 130 -0.36 -17.58 -10.28
CA GLY A 130 0.15 -17.66 -11.64
C GLY A 130 -0.27 -16.46 -12.46
N VAL A 131 0.65 -15.83 -13.17
CA VAL A 131 0.34 -14.67 -14.02
C VAL A 131 1.08 -14.75 -15.35
N GLN A 132 0.41 -14.32 -16.41
CA GLN A 132 0.96 -14.28 -17.77
C GLN A 132 0.56 -12.98 -18.47
N VAL A 133 1.42 -12.45 -19.32
CA VAL A 133 1.07 -11.35 -20.23
C VAL A 133 0.33 -11.92 -21.44
N THR A 134 -0.91 -11.48 -21.65
CA THR A 134 -1.76 -11.92 -22.77
C THR A 134 -1.99 -10.82 -23.80
N ASP A 135 -1.93 -9.55 -23.39
CA ASP A 135 -1.97 -8.40 -24.27
C ASP A 135 -0.67 -7.58 -24.12
N PRO A 136 0.37 -7.92 -24.91
CA PRO A 136 1.64 -7.23 -24.91
C PRO A 136 1.52 -5.74 -25.25
N GLN A 137 0.58 -5.38 -26.12
CA GLN A 137 0.42 -4.01 -26.59
C GLN A 137 -0.09 -3.11 -25.46
N THR A 138 -1.15 -3.54 -24.76
CA THR A 138 -1.66 -2.83 -23.59
C THR A 138 -0.62 -2.79 -22.47
N PHE A 139 0.10 -3.89 -22.24
CA PHE A 139 1.11 -3.96 -21.20
C PHE A 139 2.25 -2.96 -21.44
N VAL A 140 2.83 -2.93 -22.65
CA VAL A 140 3.91 -2.00 -23.00
C VAL A 140 3.46 -0.55 -22.90
N GLY A 141 2.27 -0.23 -23.43
CA GLY A 141 1.72 1.12 -23.40
C GLY A 141 1.49 1.66 -21.98
N ARG A 142 1.16 0.80 -21.01
CA ARG A 142 0.91 1.22 -19.62
C ARG A 142 2.16 1.32 -18.75
N PHE A 143 3.15 0.45 -18.95
CA PHE A 143 4.23 0.27 -17.97
C PHE A 143 5.61 0.68 -18.44
N VAL A 144 5.89 0.53 -19.73
CA VAL A 144 7.27 0.60 -20.20
C VAL A 144 7.65 2.03 -20.53
N GLY A 145 6.72 2.80 -21.12
CA GLY A 145 6.91 4.22 -21.43
C GLY A 145 8.31 4.52 -21.97
N ALA A 146 8.99 5.49 -21.36
CA ALA A 146 10.35 5.89 -21.73
C ALA A 146 11.48 5.03 -21.11
N GLN A 147 11.19 4.12 -20.18
CA GLN A 147 12.23 3.42 -19.40
C GLN A 147 12.82 2.20 -20.11
N GLY A 148 12.23 1.76 -21.24
CA GLY A 148 12.81 0.75 -22.13
C GLY A 148 12.90 -0.68 -21.55
N ALA A 149 12.71 -0.89 -20.25
CA ALA A 149 12.68 -2.20 -19.62
C ALA A 149 11.72 -2.22 -18.42
N PHE A 150 11.11 -3.37 -18.15
CA PHE A 150 10.18 -3.51 -17.05
C PHE A 150 10.28 -4.89 -16.38
N ASP A 151 10.31 -4.90 -15.05
CA ASP A 151 10.51 -6.10 -14.23
C ASP A 151 9.27 -6.44 -13.40
N MET A 152 9.07 -7.73 -13.10
CA MET A 152 7.98 -8.21 -12.25
C MET A 152 7.97 -7.55 -10.86
N ARG A 153 9.14 -7.25 -10.29
CA ARG A 153 9.27 -6.62 -8.97
C ARG A 153 8.52 -5.28 -8.87
N ARG A 154 8.41 -4.54 -9.98
CA ARG A 154 7.77 -3.21 -10.02
C ARG A 154 6.25 -3.27 -10.04
N ILE A 155 5.68 -4.34 -10.59
CA ILE A 155 4.22 -4.52 -10.70
C ILE A 155 3.66 -5.44 -9.61
N LYS A 156 4.50 -6.28 -9.00
CA LYS A 156 4.11 -7.27 -8.00
C LYS A 156 3.20 -6.69 -6.92
N GLU A 157 3.55 -5.56 -6.32
CA GLU A 157 2.75 -4.96 -5.25
C GLU A 157 1.34 -4.60 -5.72
N ARG A 158 1.20 -4.06 -6.94
CA ARG A 158 -0.11 -3.76 -7.52
C ARG A 158 -0.95 -5.02 -7.72
N LEU A 159 -0.35 -6.11 -8.19
CA LEU A 159 -1.04 -7.39 -8.40
C LEU A 159 -1.45 -8.03 -7.06
N VAL A 160 -0.56 -7.98 -6.06
CA VAL A 160 -0.86 -8.47 -4.70
C VAL A 160 -2.00 -7.66 -4.08
N ASN A 161 -2.03 -6.34 -4.27
CA ASN A 161 -3.12 -5.50 -3.76
C ASN A 161 -4.48 -5.87 -4.39
N ALA A 162 -4.52 -6.16 -5.69
CA ALA A 162 -5.72 -6.64 -6.38
C ALA A 162 -6.27 -7.94 -5.77
N ILE A 163 -5.37 -8.89 -5.51
CA ILE A 163 -5.68 -10.18 -4.87
C ILE A 163 -6.16 -9.97 -3.43
N VAL A 164 -5.45 -9.17 -2.64
CA VAL A 164 -5.78 -8.91 -1.23
C VAL A 164 -7.11 -8.18 -1.10
N GLN A 165 -7.40 -7.23 -1.98
CA GLN A 165 -8.71 -6.56 -2.03
C GLN A 165 -9.83 -7.58 -2.27
N SER A 166 -9.66 -8.43 -3.30
CA SER A 166 -10.65 -9.46 -3.64
C SER A 166 -10.84 -10.47 -2.50
N ALA A 167 -9.76 -10.82 -1.79
CA ALA A 167 -9.83 -11.69 -0.61
C ALA A 167 -10.59 -11.02 0.55
N THR A 168 -10.32 -9.74 0.80
CA THR A 168 -11.01 -8.96 1.85
C THR A 168 -12.50 -8.85 1.56
N ASP A 169 -12.88 -8.60 0.30
CA ASP A 169 -14.28 -8.56 -0.13
C ASP A 169 -14.96 -9.92 0.07
N TRP A 170 -14.26 -11.03 -0.21
CA TRP A 170 -14.81 -12.37 0.04
C TRP A 170 -15.08 -12.62 1.53
N PHE A 171 -14.18 -12.21 2.43
CA PHE A 171 -14.40 -12.32 3.88
C PHE A 171 -15.60 -11.52 4.35
N ALA A 172 -15.80 -10.33 3.79
CA ALA A 172 -16.95 -9.48 4.10
C ALA A 172 -18.28 -10.08 3.62
N GLU A 173 -18.31 -10.69 2.43
CA GLU A 173 -19.52 -11.29 1.84
C GLU A 173 -19.90 -12.63 2.47
N VAL A 174 -18.93 -13.54 2.63
CA VAL A 174 -19.19 -14.91 3.11
C VAL A 174 -19.36 -14.95 4.62
N ASN A 175 -18.62 -14.11 5.34
CA ASN A 175 -18.57 -14.05 6.81
C ASN A 175 -18.61 -15.45 7.48
N PRO A 176 -17.53 -16.24 7.37
CA PRO A 176 -17.53 -17.64 7.79
C PRO A 176 -17.71 -17.86 9.30
N GLY A 177 -17.66 -16.81 10.12
CA GLY A 177 -17.96 -16.85 11.56
C GLY A 177 -16.94 -17.58 12.43
N SER A 178 -15.98 -18.31 11.86
CA SER A 178 -14.90 -18.97 12.57
C SER A 178 -13.71 -19.25 11.64
N LEU A 179 -12.51 -19.38 12.22
CA LEU A 179 -11.31 -19.73 11.46
C LEU A 179 -11.43 -21.11 10.80
N MET A 180 -11.97 -22.10 11.52
CA MET A 180 -12.16 -23.45 10.98
C MET A 180 -13.06 -23.45 9.73
N LYS A 181 -14.16 -22.68 9.78
CA LYS A 181 -15.05 -22.57 8.62
C LYS A 181 -14.37 -21.83 7.47
N ALA A 182 -13.62 -20.76 7.74
CA ALA A 182 -12.85 -20.06 6.72
C ALA A 182 -11.81 -20.98 6.05
N GLN A 183 -11.11 -21.82 6.83
CA GLN A 183 -10.16 -22.81 6.33
C GLN A 183 -10.83 -23.93 5.53
N SER A 184 -12.09 -24.25 5.80
CA SER A 184 -12.85 -25.21 4.98
C SER A 184 -13.30 -24.66 3.62
N LEU A 185 -13.19 -23.35 3.40
CA LEU A 185 -13.69 -22.65 2.21
C LEU A 185 -12.57 -22.02 1.36
N LEU A 186 -11.34 -22.52 1.48
CA LEU A 186 -10.18 -21.93 0.79
C LEU A 186 -10.27 -22.05 -0.73
N ASP A 187 -10.85 -23.14 -1.24
CA ASP A 187 -11.00 -23.36 -2.68
C ASP A 187 -12.06 -22.41 -3.26
N GLU A 188 -13.17 -22.21 -2.55
CA GLU A 188 -14.20 -21.24 -2.89
C GLU A 188 -13.67 -19.81 -2.83
N MET A 189 -12.83 -19.51 -1.84
CA MET A 189 -12.13 -18.21 -1.77
C MET A 189 -11.18 -18.03 -2.95
N ALA A 190 -10.40 -19.04 -3.31
CA ALA A 190 -9.51 -18.99 -4.48
C ALA A 190 -10.28 -18.70 -5.76
N ALA A 191 -11.37 -19.44 -6.01
CA ALA A 191 -12.21 -19.25 -7.19
C ALA A 191 -12.85 -17.85 -7.23
N ALA A 192 -13.34 -17.35 -6.08
CA ALA A 192 -13.91 -16.01 -6.00
C ALA A 192 -12.87 -14.92 -6.26
N ILE A 193 -11.67 -15.06 -5.72
CA ILE A 193 -10.56 -14.12 -5.97
C ILE A 193 -10.16 -14.15 -7.44
N GLU A 194 -10.08 -15.33 -8.05
CA GLU A 194 -9.72 -15.47 -9.46
C GLU A 194 -10.67 -14.67 -10.35
N VAL A 195 -11.99 -14.81 -10.13
CA VAL A 195 -13.00 -14.07 -10.88
C VAL A 195 -12.95 -12.56 -10.61
N LYS A 196 -12.88 -12.14 -9.34
CA LYS A 196 -12.93 -10.71 -8.97
C LYS A 196 -11.67 -9.94 -9.37
N ALA A 197 -10.50 -10.56 -9.24
CA ALA A 197 -9.23 -9.92 -9.59
C ALA A 197 -8.98 -9.89 -11.10
N GLN A 198 -9.65 -10.74 -11.88
CA GLN A 198 -9.39 -10.91 -13.31
C GLN A 198 -9.48 -9.61 -14.10
N ASP A 199 -10.49 -8.77 -13.85
CA ASP A 199 -10.66 -7.50 -14.57
C ASP A 199 -9.52 -6.51 -14.29
N GLN A 200 -9.04 -6.49 -13.04
CA GLN A 200 -7.91 -5.64 -12.66
C GLN A 200 -6.61 -6.11 -13.33
N PHE A 201 -6.41 -7.42 -13.50
CA PHE A 201 -5.30 -7.98 -14.27
C PHE A 201 -5.46 -7.70 -15.77
N GLY A 202 -6.66 -7.90 -16.31
CA GLY A 202 -6.98 -7.67 -17.72
C GLY A 202 -6.77 -6.23 -18.14
N ALA A 203 -7.11 -5.27 -17.27
CA ALA A 203 -6.83 -3.86 -17.49
C ALA A 203 -5.32 -3.58 -17.67
N LEU A 204 -4.44 -4.44 -17.18
CA LEU A 204 -3.00 -4.32 -17.30
C LEU A 204 -2.42 -5.08 -18.51
N GLY A 205 -3.25 -5.78 -19.27
CA GLY A 205 -2.81 -6.71 -20.32
C GLY A 205 -2.30 -8.04 -19.76
N LEU A 206 -2.68 -8.36 -18.52
CA LEU A 206 -2.30 -9.58 -17.81
C LEU A 206 -3.51 -10.50 -17.64
N VAL A 207 -3.24 -11.79 -17.46
CA VAL A 207 -4.23 -12.78 -17.02
C VAL A 207 -3.76 -13.39 -15.71
N LEU A 208 -4.66 -13.47 -14.72
CA LEU A 208 -4.47 -14.31 -13.55
C LEU A 208 -4.80 -15.74 -13.99
N LYS A 209 -3.82 -16.64 -13.97
CA LYS A 209 -3.96 -18.01 -14.49
C LYS A 209 -4.52 -18.98 -13.46
N ASN A 210 -4.07 -18.80 -12.24
CA ASN A 210 -4.44 -19.58 -11.08
C ASN A 210 -4.09 -18.78 -9.84
N ILE A 211 -4.77 -19.10 -8.75
CA ILE A 211 -4.40 -18.65 -7.42
C ILE A 211 -4.50 -19.83 -6.47
N THR A 212 -3.54 -19.92 -5.56
CA THR A 212 -3.53 -20.90 -4.49
C THR A 212 -3.45 -20.15 -3.17
N ILE A 213 -4.34 -20.48 -2.25
CA ILE A 213 -4.28 -19.98 -0.88
C ILE A 213 -3.42 -20.96 -0.07
N GLY A 214 -2.25 -20.50 0.37
CA GLY A 214 -1.36 -21.31 1.21
C GLY A 214 -1.88 -21.51 2.62
N GLY A 215 -2.70 -20.56 3.11
CA GLY A 215 -3.45 -20.72 4.35
C GLY A 215 -3.86 -19.40 4.98
N LEU A 216 -4.59 -19.53 6.09
CA LEU A 216 -5.03 -18.44 6.95
C LEU A 216 -4.37 -18.59 8.32
N SER A 217 -3.60 -17.60 8.71
CA SER A 217 -2.87 -17.58 9.98
C SER A 217 -3.52 -16.59 10.94
N PRO A 218 -3.88 -17.00 12.16
CA PRO A 218 -4.34 -16.06 13.17
C PRO A 218 -3.19 -15.12 13.55
N LEU A 219 -3.50 -13.84 13.60
CA LEU A 219 -2.60 -12.79 14.05
C LEU A 219 -2.98 -12.37 15.47
N GLU A 220 -2.03 -11.75 16.16
CA GLU A 220 -2.29 -11.19 17.49
C GLU A 220 -3.50 -10.24 17.45
N THR A 221 -4.53 -10.63 18.22
CA THR A 221 -5.82 -9.95 18.30
C THR A 221 -6.00 -9.50 19.74
N SER A 222 -5.80 -8.20 19.98
CA SER A 222 -6.00 -7.58 21.29
C SER A 222 -7.18 -6.61 21.25
N ALA A 223 -7.82 -6.39 22.40
CA ALA A 223 -8.93 -5.45 22.51
C ALA A 223 -8.53 -4.03 22.08
N GLU A 224 -7.28 -3.63 22.36
CA GLU A 224 -6.73 -2.34 21.95
C GLU A 224 -6.58 -2.24 20.43
N LYS A 225 -6.06 -3.28 19.78
CA LYS A 225 -5.91 -3.32 18.32
C LYS A 225 -7.27 -3.31 17.62
N LEU A 226 -8.24 -4.07 18.14
CA LEU A 226 -9.61 -4.06 17.62
C LEU A 226 -10.28 -2.70 17.79
N LYS A 227 -10.07 -2.02 18.93
CA LYS A 227 -10.55 -0.63 19.14
C LYS A 227 -9.94 0.32 18.10
N THR A 228 -8.62 0.25 17.88
CA THR A 228 -7.92 1.10 16.89
C THR A 228 -8.41 0.86 15.47
N MET A 229 -8.82 -0.38 15.15
CA MET A 229 -9.44 -0.72 13.86
C MET A 229 -10.94 -0.39 13.79
N GLY A 230 -11.55 0.12 14.86
CA GLY A 230 -12.98 0.45 14.93
C GLY A 230 -13.90 -0.77 15.03
N LEU A 231 -13.36 -1.95 15.33
CA LEU A 231 -14.12 -3.22 15.38
C LEU A 231 -14.68 -3.52 16.78
N LEU A 232 -14.14 -2.87 17.81
CA LEU A 232 -14.58 -3.01 19.19
C LEU A 232 -15.09 -1.67 19.73
N ASP A 233 -16.27 -1.71 20.33
CA ASP A 233 -16.88 -0.54 20.96
C ASP A 233 -16.09 -0.04 22.18
N ALA A 234 -16.08 1.28 22.39
CA ALA A 234 -15.37 1.92 23.49
C ALA A 234 -15.91 1.47 24.86
N GLN A 235 -17.21 1.23 24.99
CA GLN A 235 -17.81 0.77 26.24
C GLN A 235 -17.37 -0.66 26.56
N MET A 236 -17.42 -1.55 25.57
CA MET A 236 -16.93 -2.93 25.72
C MET A 236 -15.43 -2.97 26.04
N TYR A 237 -14.63 -2.12 25.39
CA TYR A 237 -13.20 -2.00 25.68
C TYR A 237 -12.93 -1.55 27.13
N MET A 238 -13.67 -0.56 27.64
CA MET A 238 -13.56 -0.13 29.04
C MET A 238 -13.93 -1.25 30.01
N GLN A 239 -14.98 -2.03 29.71
CA GLN A 239 -15.37 -3.19 30.51
C GLN A 239 -14.27 -4.25 30.54
N LEU A 240 -13.69 -4.60 29.39
CA LEU A 240 -12.59 -5.57 29.30
C LEU A 240 -11.35 -5.10 30.06
N LYS A 241 -10.97 -3.82 29.96
CA LYS A 241 -9.86 -3.26 30.74
C LYS A 241 -10.14 -3.26 32.24
N ALA A 242 -11.37 -2.95 32.67
CA ALA A 242 -11.74 -3.01 34.08
C ALA A 242 -11.68 -4.45 34.64
N LEU A 243 -12.05 -5.46 33.85
CA LEU A 243 -11.91 -6.86 34.23
C LEU A 243 -10.44 -7.26 34.33
N GLU A 244 -9.60 -6.84 33.39
CA GLU A 244 -8.16 -7.12 33.39
C GLU A 244 -7.45 -6.49 34.60
N THR A 245 -7.83 -5.26 35.01
CA THR A 245 -7.26 -4.63 36.21
C THR A 245 -7.70 -5.32 37.49
N LEU A 246 -8.96 -5.76 37.58
CA LEU A 246 -9.44 -6.57 38.70
C LEU A 246 -8.69 -7.90 38.78
N GLU A 247 -8.52 -8.61 37.66
CA GLU A 247 -7.79 -9.86 37.59
C GLU A 247 -6.32 -9.69 38.03
N LYS A 248 -5.61 -8.68 37.50
CA LYS A 248 -4.23 -8.35 37.89
C LYS A 248 -4.13 -7.97 39.37
N SER A 249 -5.11 -7.26 39.92
CA SER A 249 -5.17 -6.93 41.34
C SER A 249 -5.42 -8.15 42.23
N SER A 250 -6.09 -9.19 41.70
CA SER A 250 -6.39 -10.44 42.41
C SER A 250 -5.26 -11.48 42.32
N GLN A 251 -4.51 -11.51 41.21
CA GLN A 251 -3.37 -12.43 41.00
C GLN A 251 -2.05 -11.93 41.62
N GLY A 252 -1.94 -10.64 41.93
CA GLY A 252 -0.90 -10.09 42.80
C GLY A 252 -1.06 -10.57 44.24
N GLY A 253 -0.61 -11.80 44.51
CA GLY A 253 -0.83 -12.52 45.75
C GLY A 253 -0.58 -11.70 47.02
N GLY A 254 -1.55 -11.77 47.94
CA GLY A 254 -1.30 -11.72 49.38
C GLY A 254 -1.34 -10.37 50.10
N GLY A 255 -1.61 -9.24 49.43
CA GLY A 255 -1.64 -7.93 50.12
C GLY A 255 -2.65 -6.89 49.62
N GLY A 256 -3.31 -7.13 48.47
CA GLY A 256 -4.13 -6.12 47.79
C GLY A 256 -5.53 -5.88 48.37
N MET A 257 -6.02 -6.71 49.30
CA MET A 257 -7.37 -6.56 49.84
C MET A 257 -7.52 -5.32 50.76
N ALA A 258 -6.41 -4.78 51.28
CA ALA A 258 -6.42 -3.51 52.01
C ALA A 258 -6.52 -2.27 51.09
N GLY A 259 -6.11 -2.37 49.82
CA GLY A 259 -6.22 -1.29 48.83
C GLY A 259 -7.54 -1.31 48.03
N ALA A 260 -8.10 -2.50 47.79
CA ALA A 260 -9.36 -2.66 47.04
C ALA A 260 -10.61 -2.21 47.83
N GLY A 261 -10.56 -2.27 49.18
CA GLY A 261 -11.61 -1.69 50.05
C GLY A 261 -11.67 -0.15 49.98
N MET A 262 -10.58 0.51 49.61
CA MET A 262 -10.54 1.96 49.39
C MET A 262 -10.95 2.36 47.96
N GLY A 263 -10.68 1.53 46.94
CA GLY A 263 -11.06 1.84 45.55
C GLY A 263 -12.57 1.72 45.26
N LEU A 264 -13.22 0.69 45.80
CA LEU A 264 -14.68 0.53 45.70
C LEU A 264 -15.44 1.46 46.66
N GLY A 265 -14.86 1.79 47.83
CA GLY A 265 -15.38 2.83 48.73
C GLY A 265 -15.25 4.25 48.17
N ALA A 266 -14.22 4.52 47.35
CA ALA A 266 -14.04 5.81 46.68
C ALA A 266 -14.96 5.98 45.45
N GLY A 267 -15.30 4.90 44.73
CA GLY A 267 -16.25 4.95 43.61
C GLY A 267 -17.69 5.26 44.04
N MET A 268 -18.14 4.74 45.20
CA MET A 268 -19.42 5.14 45.79
C MET A 268 -19.36 6.47 46.56
N GLY A 269 -18.21 6.80 47.16
CA GLY A 269 -18.00 8.08 47.85
C GLY A 269 -17.93 9.30 46.92
N MET A 270 -17.41 9.12 45.69
CA MET A 270 -17.39 10.18 44.66
C MET A 270 -18.74 10.36 43.95
N GLY A 271 -19.64 9.37 43.96
CA GLY A 271 -20.99 9.52 43.41
C GLY A 271 -21.88 10.45 44.24
N ALA A 272 -21.69 10.47 45.56
CA ALA A 272 -22.41 11.35 46.48
C ALA A 272 -21.91 12.81 46.43
N THR A 273 -20.61 13.03 46.18
CA THR A 273 -20.05 14.38 46.03
C THR A 273 -20.25 14.95 44.63
N MET A 274 -20.27 14.11 43.58
CA MET A 274 -20.58 14.53 42.21
C MET A 274 -22.06 14.89 42.01
N SER A 275 -23.00 14.16 42.65
CA SER A 275 -24.43 14.50 42.60
C SER A 275 -24.75 15.82 43.33
N GLN A 276 -24.02 16.14 44.39
CA GLN A 276 -24.16 17.42 45.11
C GLN A 276 -23.55 18.60 44.33
N MET A 277 -22.50 18.35 43.54
CA MET A 277 -21.91 19.37 42.64
C MET A 277 -22.78 19.62 41.40
N MET A 278 -23.51 18.61 40.92
CA MET A 278 -24.45 18.71 39.79
C MET A 278 -25.72 19.51 40.15
N ALA A 279 -26.16 19.48 41.40
CA ALA A 279 -27.30 20.28 41.87
C ALA A 279 -26.98 21.78 42.01
N GLY A 280 -25.70 22.16 42.12
CA GLY A 280 -25.26 23.56 42.24
C GLY A 280 -25.07 24.30 40.90
N ILE A 281 -25.13 23.61 39.76
CA ILE A 281 -24.91 24.18 38.42
C ILE A 281 -26.23 24.52 37.69
N MET A 282 -27.39 24.15 38.24
CA MET A 282 -28.70 24.37 37.60
C MET A 282 -29.39 25.70 37.96
N GLY A 283 -28.61 26.73 38.31
CA GLY A 283 -29.13 28.05 38.71
C GLY A 283 -28.14 29.17 38.43
N GLY A 284 -27.86 29.45 37.15
CA GLY A 284 -26.96 30.53 36.75
C GLY A 284 -26.98 30.79 35.25
N GLN A 285 -27.70 31.84 34.87
CA GLN A 285 -28.03 32.28 33.51
C GLN A 285 -26.90 33.11 32.86
N GLN A 286 -26.82 33.05 31.52
CA GLN A 286 -26.27 34.04 30.57
C GLN A 286 -24.74 34.31 30.51
N GLN A 287 -24.11 34.00 29.36
CA GLN A 287 -23.83 34.96 28.25
C GLN A 287 -22.60 34.55 27.40
N GLN A 288 -22.77 34.61 26.07
CA GLN A 288 -21.78 34.81 24.98
C GLN A 288 -20.69 33.78 24.66
N GLY A 289 -20.48 33.55 23.35
CA GLY A 289 -19.16 33.24 22.79
C GLY A 289 -19.17 32.23 21.64
N GLN A 290 -18.75 32.66 20.46
CA GLN A 290 -18.58 31.89 19.22
C GLN A 290 -17.45 30.84 19.28
N GLY A 291 -17.53 29.83 18.39
CA GLY A 291 -16.37 29.43 17.58
C GLY A 291 -15.68 28.09 17.87
N GLN A 292 -15.80 27.19 16.88
CA GLN A 292 -14.78 26.24 16.38
C GLN A 292 -14.31 25.01 17.18
N GLN A 293 -14.70 23.85 16.63
CA GLN A 293 -13.87 22.69 16.26
C GLN A 293 -12.62 22.38 17.11
N GLN A 294 -12.77 21.36 17.96
CA GLN A 294 -11.67 20.57 18.50
C GLN A 294 -11.77 19.13 17.98
N ALA A 295 -10.71 18.68 17.30
CA ALA A 295 -10.33 17.27 17.23
C ALA A 295 -9.00 17.16 17.96
N GLN A 296 -8.99 16.26 18.95
CA GLN A 296 -7.95 16.03 19.93
C GLN A 296 -7.06 14.85 19.50
N GLU A 297 -5.84 14.89 20.00
CA GLU A 297 -4.66 14.13 19.59
C GLU A 297 -4.64 12.64 19.95
N ALA A 298 -3.73 11.94 19.27
CA ALA A 298 -3.00 10.80 19.81
C ALA A 298 -1.48 11.05 19.59
N PRO A 299 -0.59 10.48 20.43
CA PRO A 299 0.73 11.04 20.70
C PRO A 299 1.72 10.87 19.54
N ALA A 300 2.24 12.00 19.07
CA ALA A 300 3.24 12.09 18.02
C ALA A 300 4.64 11.71 18.54
N ALA A 301 5.37 10.92 17.75
CA ALA A 301 6.80 10.74 17.93
C ALA A 301 7.48 12.11 17.93
N VAL A 302 8.26 12.40 18.98
CA VAL A 302 8.91 13.69 19.19
C VAL A 302 9.82 14.01 17.98
N PRO A 303 9.53 15.05 17.19
CA PRO A 303 10.34 15.40 16.02
C PRO A 303 11.73 15.90 16.46
N GLU A 304 12.78 15.54 15.71
CA GLU A 304 14.17 15.94 16.01
C GLU A 304 14.39 17.46 15.95
N ILE A 305 13.54 18.17 15.21
CA ILE A 305 13.52 19.62 15.10
C ILE A 305 12.10 20.09 15.37
N MET A 306 11.93 20.91 16.40
CA MET A 306 10.65 21.42 16.89
C MET A 306 10.44 22.86 16.46
N THR A 307 9.18 23.22 16.24
CA THR A 307 8.71 24.60 16.22
C THR A 307 8.62 25.17 17.65
N LEU A 308 8.39 26.48 17.80
CA LEU A 308 8.20 27.11 19.12
C LEU A 308 7.07 26.47 19.92
N VAL A 309 5.96 26.15 19.25
CA VAL A 309 4.77 25.58 19.88
C VAL A 309 5.04 24.16 20.36
N GLU A 310 5.66 23.34 19.50
CA GLU A 310 6.04 21.96 19.85
C GLU A 310 7.10 21.91 20.97
N ALA A 311 8.03 22.87 21.01
CA ALA A 311 9.02 22.96 22.08
C ALA A 311 8.38 23.37 23.42
N ALA A 312 7.39 24.28 23.39
CA ALA A 312 6.63 24.67 24.57
C ALA A 312 5.79 23.51 25.11
N GLU A 313 5.18 22.71 24.23
CA GLU A 313 4.47 21.48 24.59
C GLU A 313 5.41 20.42 25.17
N TYR A 314 6.61 20.24 24.61
CA TYR A 314 7.61 19.31 25.11
C TYR A 314 8.13 19.70 26.50
N LEU A 315 8.37 20.99 26.73
CA LEU A 315 8.81 21.54 28.01
C LEU A 315 7.68 21.75 29.03
N LYS A 316 6.41 21.65 28.59
CA LYS A 316 5.20 21.95 29.38
C LYS A 316 5.18 23.37 29.98
N VAL A 317 5.60 24.36 29.20
CA VAL A 317 5.62 25.80 29.56
C VAL A 317 4.88 26.64 28.53
N ALA A 318 4.67 27.93 28.78
CA ALA A 318 4.04 28.83 27.82
C ALA A 318 4.98 29.15 26.65
N VAL A 319 4.43 29.46 25.47
CA VAL A 319 5.23 29.77 24.26
C VAL A 319 6.07 31.03 24.47
N GLU A 320 5.55 31.97 25.24
CA GLU A 320 6.21 33.21 25.65
C GLU A 320 7.48 32.95 26.47
N ASP A 321 7.43 31.93 27.34
CA ASP A 321 8.58 31.56 28.17
C ASP A 321 9.70 30.95 27.31
N VAL A 322 9.36 30.12 26.32
CA VAL A 322 10.33 29.56 25.37
C VAL A 322 10.94 30.66 24.50
N MET A 323 10.15 31.66 24.11
CA MET A 323 10.66 32.82 23.38
C MET A 323 11.62 33.65 24.24
N ALA A 324 11.29 33.88 25.51
CA ALA A 324 12.15 34.58 26.45
C ALA A 324 13.48 33.83 26.68
N MET A 325 13.47 32.49 26.74
CA MET A 325 14.68 31.67 26.84
C MET A 325 15.57 31.74 25.60
N ILE A 326 14.99 31.93 24.41
CA ILE A 326 15.75 32.14 23.17
C ILE A 326 16.35 33.56 23.13
N GLU A 327 15.61 34.56 23.63
CA GLU A 327 16.06 35.95 23.68
C GLU A 327 17.11 36.20 24.77
N SER A 328 17.04 35.50 25.90
CA SER A 328 18.06 35.52 26.96
C SER A 328 19.35 34.81 26.55
N GLY A 329 19.28 33.94 25.52
CA GLY A 329 20.40 33.16 25.01
C GLY A 329 20.58 31.80 25.70
N ASP A 330 19.69 31.43 26.61
CA ASP A 330 19.73 30.16 27.35
C ASP A 330 19.36 28.96 26.46
N LEU A 331 18.47 29.17 25.47
CA LEU A 331 18.05 28.14 24.53
C LEU A 331 18.50 28.45 23.10
N LYS A 332 19.33 27.56 22.52
CA LYS A 332 19.84 27.71 21.15
C LYS A 332 18.75 27.39 20.12
N ALA A 333 18.33 28.39 19.34
CA ALA A 333 17.37 28.23 18.24
C ALA A 333 17.87 28.89 16.94
N LYS A 334 17.41 28.38 15.78
CA LYS A 334 17.69 28.99 14.48
C LYS A 334 16.42 29.62 13.91
N LYS A 335 16.48 30.92 13.60
CA LYS A 335 15.38 31.62 12.92
C LYS A 335 15.44 31.35 11.42
N ILE A 336 14.36 30.82 10.86
CA ILE A 336 14.17 30.58 9.42
C ILE A 336 12.89 31.30 8.99
N GLY A 337 13.03 32.43 8.33
CA GLY A 337 11.90 33.31 8.00
C GLY A 337 11.26 33.91 9.27
N SER A 338 9.95 33.74 9.43
CA SER A 338 9.19 34.20 10.60
C SER A 338 9.14 33.18 11.75
N GLN A 339 9.73 31.99 11.59
CA GLN A 339 9.62 30.91 12.56
C GLN A 339 10.98 30.52 13.14
N TYR A 340 10.97 30.06 14.40
CA TYR A 340 12.15 29.46 15.03
C TYR A 340 12.10 27.93 14.88
N ARG A 341 13.29 27.34 14.77
CA ARG A 341 13.52 25.89 14.77
C ARG A 341 14.50 25.56 15.89
N ILE A 342 14.06 24.69 16.79
CA ILE A 342 14.81 24.28 17.98
C ILE A 342 15.10 22.80 17.83
N SER A 343 16.35 22.38 17.98
CA SER A 343 16.66 20.95 17.95
C SER A 343 16.35 20.32 19.30
N LYS A 344 15.89 19.08 19.29
CA LYS A 344 15.70 18.31 20.53
C LYS A 344 16.97 18.30 21.39
N LYS A 345 18.13 18.17 20.75
CA LYS A 345 19.44 18.22 21.43
C LYS A 345 19.68 19.53 22.20
N ALA A 346 19.24 20.67 21.67
CA ALA A 346 19.39 21.95 22.37
C ALA A 346 18.49 22.04 23.61
N ILE A 347 17.29 21.46 23.54
CA ILE A 347 16.37 21.37 24.68
C ILE A 347 16.91 20.40 25.73
N ASP A 348 17.39 19.23 25.30
CA ASP A 348 17.97 18.23 26.20
C ASP A 348 19.26 18.79 26.87
N GLU A 349 20.10 19.55 26.15
CA GLU A 349 21.26 20.24 26.72
C GLU A 349 20.85 21.29 27.77
N TYR A 350 19.78 22.06 27.54
CA TYR A 350 19.24 23.02 28.51
C TYR A 350 18.67 22.36 29.76
N LEU A 351 17.98 21.21 29.61
CA LEU A 351 17.46 20.46 30.76
C LEU A 351 18.56 19.79 31.60
N MET A 352 19.76 19.63 31.03
CA MET A 352 20.93 19.05 31.70
C MET A 352 21.88 20.10 32.30
N SER A 353 21.74 21.39 31.94
CA SER A 353 22.53 22.50 32.47
C SER A 353 21.91 23.13 33.71
#